data_AF-A0A9E0G0N5-F1
#
_entry.id   AF-A0A9E0G0N5-F1
#
_cell.length_a   1.000
_cell.length_b   1.000
_cell.length_c   1.000
_cell.angle_alpha   90.00
_cell.angle_beta   90.00
_cell.angle_gamma   90.00
#
_symmetry.space_group_name_H-M   'P 1'
#
loop_
_entity.id
_entity.type
_entity.pdbx_description
1 polymer ?
#
loop_
_entity_poly.entity_id
_entity_poly.type
_entity_poly.pdbx_seq_one_letter_code
_entity_poly.pdbx_strand_id
1 'polypeptide(L)' 'MAKLRVAKSLTQAQVAESLDISIFQLQKYESGKNRVSASRLYVLAHILGCKLEDFFEGIRIIEEFSTPEEK' A
#
# COMPACT_ATOMS: atom_id res chain seq x y z
N MET A 1 -2.16 4.89 -1.21
CA MET A 1 -2.35 4.22 -2.52
C MET A 1 -2.93 5.13 -3.61
N ALA A 2 -4.13 5.72 -3.43
CA ALA A 2 -4.77 6.53 -4.48
C ALA A 2 -3.88 7.66 -5.03
N LYS A 3 -3.17 8.37 -4.14
CA LYS A 3 -2.18 9.40 -4.50
C LYS A 3 -1.09 8.87 -5.44
N LEU A 4 -0.52 7.69 -5.14
CA LEU A 4 0.52 7.04 -5.95
C LEU A 4 -0.01 6.63 -7.33
N ARG A 5 -1.22 6.08 -7.40
CA ARG A 5 -1.85 5.71 -8.67
C ARG A 5 -2.09 6.93 -9.56
N VAL A 6 -2.64 8.01 -9.00
CA VAL A 6 -2.92 9.25 -9.74
C VAL A 6 -1.63 9.90 -10.23
N ALA A 7 -0.56 9.90 -9.43
CA ALA A 7 0.75 10.41 -9.83
C ALA A 7 1.36 9.66 -11.03
N LYS A 8 0.91 8.43 -11.28
CA LYS A 8 1.35 7.59 -12.40
C LYS A 8 0.35 7.58 -13.57
N SER A 9 -0.70 8.41 -13.53
CA SER A 9 -1.75 8.48 -14.54
C SER A 9 -2.44 7.13 -14.83
N LEU A 10 -2.42 6.21 -13.87
CA LEU A 10 -3.05 4.90 -14.00
C LEU A 10 -4.52 4.98 -13.58
N THR A 11 -5.41 4.32 -14.30
CA THR A 11 -6.83 4.19 -13.92
C THR A 11 -7.04 3.09 -12.88
N GLN A 12 -8.18 3.13 -12.18
CA GLN A 12 -8.55 2.03 -11.26
C GLN A 12 -8.72 0.70 -12.01
N ALA A 13 -9.24 0.72 -13.23
CA ALA A 13 -9.40 -0.49 -14.04
C ALA A 13 -8.04 -1.16 -14.34
N GLN A 14 -7.06 -0.38 -14.80
CA GLN A 14 -5.73 -0.89 -15.13
C GLN A 14 -5.01 -1.56 -13.94
N VAL A 15 -5.09 -0.95 -12.76
CA VAL A 15 -4.45 -1.52 -11.55
C VAL A 15 -5.22 -2.73 -11.04
N ALA A 16 -6.56 -2.72 -11.14
CA ALA A 16 -7.40 -3.84 -10.73
C ALA A 16 -7.17 -5.08 -11.63
N GLU A 17 -7.08 -4.86 -12.94
CA GLU A 17 -6.75 -5.90 -13.94
C GLU A 17 -5.36 -6.49 -13.69
N SER A 18 -4.35 -5.65 -13.44
CA SER A 18 -2.98 -6.09 -13.15
C SER A 18 -2.85 -6.92 -11.86
N LEU A 19 -3.82 -6.83 -10.94
CA LEU A 19 -3.84 -7.55 -9.67
C LEU A 19 -4.87 -8.67 -9.62
N ASP A 20 -5.57 -8.90 -10.73
CA ASP A 20 -6.70 -9.82 -10.83
C ASP A 20 -7.73 -9.61 -9.70
N ILE A 21 -8.20 -8.36 -9.57
CA ILE A 21 -9.27 -7.97 -8.62
C ILE A 21 -10.34 -7.13 -9.27
N SER A 22 -11.49 -7.03 -8.61
CA SER A 22 -12.52 -6.09 -9.02
C SER A 22 -12.12 -4.64 -8.73
N ILE A 23 -12.64 -3.71 -9.54
CA ILE A 23 -12.48 -2.27 -9.32
C ILE A 23 -13.02 -1.86 -7.94
N PHE A 24 -14.13 -2.46 -7.50
CA PHE A 24 -14.68 -2.22 -6.16
C PHE A 24 -13.73 -2.67 -5.04
N GLN A 25 -12.98 -3.75 -5.24
CA GLN A 25 -11.97 -4.19 -4.29
C GLN A 25 -10.78 -3.22 -4.26
N LEU A 26 -10.33 -2.76 -5.42
CA LEU A 26 -9.29 -1.74 -5.52
C LEU A 26 -9.71 -0.45 -4.81
N GLN A 27 -10.95 0.00 -4.98
CA GLN A 27 -11.51 1.15 -4.26
C GLN A 27 -11.48 0.95 -2.73
N LYS A 28 -11.73 -0.26 -2.23
CA LYS A 28 -11.61 -0.58 -0.80
C LYS A 28 -10.16 -0.55 -0.32
N TYR A 29 -9.20 -0.92 -1.16
CA TYR A 29 -7.77 -0.75 -0.86
C TYR A 29 -7.39 0.74 -0.82
N GLU A 30 -7.84 1.52 -1.80
CA GLU A 30 -7.53 2.96 -1.88
C GLU A 30 -8.11 3.76 -0.72
N SER A 31 -9.31 3.39 -0.26
CA SER A 31 -9.99 4.03 0.88
C SER A 31 -9.56 3.49 2.25
N GLY A 32 -8.68 2.47 2.29
CA GLY A 32 -8.23 1.84 3.53
C GLY A 32 -9.31 1.00 4.25
N LYS A 33 -10.48 0.80 3.64
CA LYS A 33 -11.55 -0.04 4.19
C LYS A 33 -11.13 -1.51 4.27
N ASN A 34 -10.31 -1.96 3.32
CA ASN A 34 -9.76 -3.31 3.30
C ASN A 34 -8.25 -3.27 3.54
N ARG A 35 -7.77 -4.16 4.42
CA ARG A 35 -6.34 -4.43 4.57
C ARG A 35 -5.80 -5.08 3.29
N VAL A 36 -4.58 -4.71 2.92
CA VAL A 36 -3.84 -5.30 1.81
C VAL A 36 -2.80 -6.23 2.40
N SER A 37 -2.69 -7.47 1.91
CA SER A 37 -1.63 -8.37 2.36
C SER A 37 -0.26 -7.90 1.85
N ALA A 38 0.81 -8.22 2.58
CA ALA A 38 2.17 -7.83 2.21
C ALA A 38 2.54 -8.27 0.79
N SER A 39 2.16 -9.49 0.38
CA SER A 39 2.39 -10.01 -0.97
C SER A 39 1.74 -9.14 -2.04
N ARG A 40 0.49 -8.71 -1.84
CA ARG A 40 -0.21 -7.83 -2.79
C ARG A 40 0.37 -6.43 -2.80
N LEU A 41 0.80 -5.94 -1.64
CA LEU A 41 1.45 -4.64 -1.52
C LEU A 41 2.76 -4.58 -2.32
N TYR A 42 3.53 -5.67 -2.31
CA TYR A 42 4.73 -5.81 -3.13
C TYR A 42 4.43 -5.75 -4.64
N VAL A 43 3.43 -6.50 -5.10
CA VAL A 43 3.00 -6.47 -6.51
C VAL A 43 2.47 -5.08 -6.89
N LEU A 44 1.72 -4.44 -6.00
CA LEU A 44 1.25 -3.06 -6.16
C LEU A 44 2.41 -2.08 -6.34
N ALA A 45 3.46 -2.18 -5.53
CA ALA A 45 4.65 -1.34 -5.65
C ALA A 45 5.29 -1.48 -7.04
N HIS A 46 5.36 -2.72 -7.55
CA HIS A 46 5.90 -3.00 -8.88
C HIS A 46 5.02 -2.39 -9.99
N ILE A 47 3.70 -2.58 -9.94
CA ILE A 47 2.74 -2.04 -10.93
C ILE A 47 2.76 -0.51 -10.94
N LEU A 48 2.81 0.10 -9.76
CA LEU A 48 2.84 1.56 -9.61
C LEU A 48 4.24 2.14 -9.86
N GLY A 49 5.28 1.31 -10.03
CA GLY A 49 6.67 1.74 -10.21
C GLY A 49 7.12 2.66 -9.07
N CYS A 50 6.79 2.29 -7.83
CA CYS A 50 7.17 2.98 -6.60
C CYS A 50 7.88 1.99 -5.67
N LYS A 51 8.52 2.51 -4.63
CA LYS A 51 9.12 1.63 -3.62
C LYS A 51 8.06 1.18 -2.62
N LEU A 52 8.33 0.09 -1.90
CA LEU A 52 7.37 -0.46 -0.94
C LEU A 52 7.16 0.50 0.23
N GLU A 53 8.20 1.24 0.62
CA GLU A 53 8.22 2.21 1.71
C GLU A 53 7.27 3.40 1.44
N ASP A 54 7.03 3.72 0.17
CA ASP A 54 6.14 4.82 -0.25
C ASP A 54 4.68 4.59 0.22
N PHE A 55 4.29 3.33 0.50
CA PHE A 55 2.98 3.01 1.08
C PHE A 55 2.88 3.29 2.58
N PHE A 56 4.02 3.41 3.27
CA PHE A 56 4.12 3.61 4.71
C PHE A 56 4.49 5.06 5.06
N GLU A 57 4.61 5.95 4.06
CA GLU A 57 4.84 7.37 4.28
C GLU A 57 3.77 7.96 5.22
N GLY A 58 4.21 8.54 6.34
CA GLY A 58 3.33 9.11 7.36
C GLY A 58 2.89 8.14 8.47
N ILE A 59 3.26 6.86 8.39
CA ILE A 59 3.13 5.94 9.52
C ILE A 59 4.29 6.22 10.48
N ARG A 60 3.97 6.79 11.65
CA ARG A 60 4.92 6.82 12.76
C ARG A 60 4.97 5.44 13.37
N ILE A 61 6.09 4.74 13.19
CA ILE A 61 6.36 3.56 14.01
C ILE A 61 6.48 4.08 15.43
N ILE A 62 5.52 3.70 16.28
CA ILE A 62 5.60 3.96 17.70
C ILE A 62 6.72 3.05 18.19
N GLU A 63 7.89 3.62 18.47
CA GLU A 63 9.00 2.87 19.07
C GLU A 63 8.68 2.58 20.54
N GLU A 64 7.76 1.65 20.81
CA GLU A 64 7.55 1.05 22.13
C GLU A 64 8.38 -0.23 22.28
N PHE A 65 9.67 -0.14 21.98
CA PHE A 65 10.64 -1.12 22.42
C PHE A 65 11.71 -0.42 23.26
N SER A 66 11.27 0.14 24.40
CA SER A 66 12.17 0.30 25.54
C SER A 66 12.57 -1.11 25.98
N THR A 67 13.69 -1.62 25.47
CA THR A 67 14.39 -2.70 26.14
C THR A 67 14.62 -2.24 27.58
N PRO A 68 14.16 -2.98 28.62
CA PRO A 68 14.57 -2.69 29.97
C PRO A 68 16.10 -2.76 30.00
N GLU A 69 16.75 -1.67 30.45
CA GLU A 69 18.17 -1.69 30.77
C GLU A 69 18.42 -2.83 31.76
N GLU A 70 19.09 -3.91 31.31
CA GLU A 70 19.71 -4.86 32.23
C GLU A 70 20.88 -4.12 32.90
N LYS A 71 20.70 -3.82 34.19
CA LYS A 71 21.76 -3.40 35.11
C LYS A 71 22.62 -4.58 35.53
#